data_AF-A0A024U1I3-F1
#
_entry.id   AF-A0A024U1I3-F1
#
_cell.length_a   1.000
_cell.length_b   1.000
_cell.length_c   1.000
_cell.angle_alpha   90.00
_cell.angle_beta   90.00
_cell.angle_gamma   90.00
#
_symmetry.space_group_name_H-M   'P 1'
#
loop_
_entity.id
_entity.type
_entity.pdbx_description
1 polymer ?
#
loop_
_entity_poly.entity_id
_entity_poly.type
_entity_poly.pdbx_seq_one_letter_code
_entity_poly.pdbx_strand_id
1 'polypeptide(L)'
;MNRAIAEMQHQGGLAEFPTRKPLTNLLLGGIALFAISFVATWYRVWWDSIIALLVTALGYYSIRNEGLVPMGLTFDLAFYGSIVSFILHGVAFGIIAAELSVKHALVIIKQDSLTPPGLLIFVLVVELALLGYTGVIMSWFYRLRGEIKEGEAKADQDYRELV
;
A
#
# COMPACT_ATOMS: atom_id res chain seq x y z
N MET A 1 -33.42 10.05 -26.15
CA MET A 1 -32.03 9.92 -26.64
C MET A 1 -31.04 10.82 -25.92
N ASN A 2 -31.29 12.13 -25.75
CA ASN A 2 -30.30 13.04 -25.15
C ASN A 2 -30.07 12.88 -23.63
N ARG A 3 -31.02 12.30 -22.90
CA ARG A 3 -30.91 12.10 -21.44
C ARG A 3 -30.02 10.91 -21.06
N ALA A 4 -30.13 9.80 -21.80
CA ALA A 4 -29.30 8.60 -21.61
C ALA A 4 -27.82 8.87 -21.92
N ILE A 5 -27.52 9.67 -22.94
CA ILE A 5 -26.13 10.06 -23.27
C ILE A 5 -25.55 11.03 -22.22
N ALA A 6 -26.37 11.93 -21.67
CA ALA A 6 -25.96 12.83 -20.59
C ALA A 6 -25.79 12.11 -19.24
N GLU A 7 -26.59 11.08 -18.97
CA GLU A 7 -26.42 10.18 -17.82
C GLU A 7 -25.20 9.27 -17.99
N MET A 8 -24.90 8.78 -19.19
CA MET A 8 -23.66 8.05 -19.51
C MET A 8 -22.39 8.91 -19.39
N GLN A 9 -22.48 10.23 -19.62
CA GLN A 9 -21.37 11.17 -19.37
C GLN A 9 -21.19 11.51 -17.89
N HIS A 10 -22.21 11.27 -17.05
CA HIS A 10 -22.18 11.49 -15.60
C HIS A 10 -21.96 10.22 -14.77
N GLN A 11 -21.97 9.05 -15.42
CA GLN A 11 -21.59 7.77 -14.83
C GLN A 11 -20.10 7.49 -15.04
N GLY A 12 -19.39 7.05 -14.01
CA GLY A 12 -18.14 6.31 -14.16
C GLY A 12 -16.85 6.99 -13.70
N GLY A 13 -16.96 8.01 -12.84
CA GLY A 13 -15.80 8.54 -12.12
C GLY A 13 -15.45 7.70 -10.89
N LEU A 14 -14.21 7.79 -10.41
CA LEU A 14 -13.77 7.22 -9.14
C LEU A 14 -14.63 7.59 -7.92
N ALA A 15 -15.40 8.68 -8.01
CA ALA A 15 -16.33 9.12 -6.97
C ALA A 15 -17.41 8.08 -6.61
N GLU A 16 -17.79 7.22 -7.55
CA GLU A 16 -18.89 6.27 -7.39
C GLU A 16 -18.49 5.06 -6.54
N PHE A 17 -17.19 4.79 -6.44
CA PHE A 17 -16.68 3.61 -5.75
C PHE A 17 -16.49 3.90 -4.25
N PRO A 18 -17.26 3.24 -3.35
CA PRO A 18 -17.23 3.52 -1.92
C PRO A 18 -15.85 3.27 -1.30
N THR A 19 -15.04 2.39 -1.91
CA THR A 19 -13.70 2.06 -1.43
C THR A 19 -12.67 3.17 -1.68
N ARG A 20 -12.94 4.09 -2.63
CA ARG A 20 -11.97 5.12 -3.02
C ARG A 20 -11.62 6.10 -1.91
N LYS A 21 -12.62 6.63 -1.17
CA LYS A 21 -12.37 7.65 -0.14
C LYS A 21 -11.58 7.10 1.06
N PRO A 22 -11.92 5.94 1.64
CA PRO A 22 -11.10 5.33 2.68
C PRO A 22 -9.68 5.01 2.20
N LEU A 23 -9.52 4.47 0.98
CA LEU A 23 -8.20 4.20 0.41
C LEU A 23 -7.38 5.48 0.23
N THR A 24 -7.99 6.57 -0.23
CA THR A 24 -7.33 7.87 -0.37
C THR A 24 -6.79 8.37 0.98
N ASN A 25 -7.60 8.26 2.05
CA ASN A 25 -7.20 8.64 3.40
C ASN A 25 -6.08 7.75 3.95
N LEU A 26 -6.15 6.45 3.68
CA LEU A 26 -5.07 5.52 4.03
C LEU A 26 -3.79 5.94 3.30
N LEU A 27 -3.81 6.14 1.98
CA LEU A 27 -2.60 6.52 1.23
C LEU A 27 -2.00 7.84 1.73
N LEU A 28 -2.83 8.83 2.07
CA LEU A 28 -2.37 10.08 2.68
C LEU A 28 -1.68 9.85 4.04
N GLY A 29 -2.29 9.06 4.92
CA GLY A 29 -1.67 8.68 6.19
C GLY A 29 -0.38 7.88 5.99
N GLY A 30 -0.35 7.04 4.95
CA GLY A 30 0.78 6.19 4.59
C GLY A 30 1.99 6.99 4.15
N ILE A 31 1.80 8.07 3.39
CA ILE A 31 2.89 8.97 3.00
C ILE A 31 3.63 9.51 4.25
N ALA A 32 2.88 9.97 5.24
CA ALA A 32 3.47 10.45 6.49
C ALA A 32 4.15 9.31 7.28
N LEU A 33 3.49 8.15 7.39
CA LEU A 33 4.01 6.98 8.08
C LEU A 33 5.34 6.51 7.48
N PHE A 34 5.41 6.33 6.16
CA PHE A 34 6.62 5.86 5.49
C PHE A 34 7.75 6.89 5.50
N ALA A 35 7.43 8.19 5.46
CA ALA A 35 8.44 9.25 5.63
C ALA A 35 9.06 9.23 7.03
N ILE A 36 8.25 9.04 8.09
CA ILE A 36 8.75 8.91 9.47
C ILE A 36 9.56 7.61 9.61
N SER A 37 9.04 6.51 9.06
CA SER A 37 9.70 5.21 9.09
C SER A 37 11.09 5.27 8.47
N PHE A 38 11.22 5.89 7.31
CA PHE A 38 12.49 6.06 6.61
C PHE A 38 13.56 6.73 7.48
N VAL A 39 13.19 7.73 8.29
CA VAL A 39 14.10 8.35 9.25
C VAL A 39 14.42 7.40 10.40
N ALA A 40 13.42 6.69 10.91
CA ALA A 40 13.56 5.75 12.03
C ALA A 40 14.44 4.53 11.68
N THR A 41 14.40 4.07 10.43
CA THR A 41 15.11 2.87 9.96
C THR A 41 16.32 3.19 9.07
N TRP A 42 16.67 4.48 8.89
CA TRP A 42 17.71 4.99 8.00
C TRP A 42 19.03 4.20 8.07
N TYR A 43 19.43 3.75 9.25
CA TYR A 43 20.71 3.08 9.46
C TYR A 43 20.76 1.61 9.01
N ARG A 44 19.63 0.99 8.62
CA ARG A 44 19.57 -0.46 8.35
C ARG A 44 18.68 -0.87 7.19
N VAL A 45 17.37 -0.73 7.36
CA VAL A 45 16.33 -1.15 6.42
C VAL A 45 15.51 0.08 6.07
N TRP A 46 16.11 0.97 5.30
CA TRP A 46 15.47 2.22 4.87
C TRP A 46 14.87 2.10 3.47
N TRP A 47 15.38 1.15 2.71
CA TRP A 47 15.08 0.93 1.29
C TRP A 47 13.65 0.40 1.09
N ASP A 48 13.11 -0.35 2.05
CA ASP A 48 11.73 -0.82 2.07
C ASP A 48 10.79 0.37 2.28
N SER A 49 11.12 1.25 3.22
CA SER A 49 10.32 2.43 3.59
C SER A 49 10.29 3.47 2.46
N ILE A 50 11.41 3.69 1.76
CA ILE A 50 11.44 4.60 0.60
C ILE A 50 10.66 4.04 -0.59
N ILE A 51 10.74 2.74 -0.85
CA ILE A 51 9.95 2.10 -1.92
C ILE A 51 8.46 2.17 -1.59
N ALA A 52 8.09 1.87 -0.34
CA ALA A 52 6.72 1.98 0.15
C ALA A 52 6.17 3.40 0.02
N LEU A 53 6.99 4.42 0.33
CA LEU A 53 6.65 5.82 0.16
C LEU A 53 6.34 6.17 -1.31
N LEU A 54 7.21 5.75 -2.24
CA LEU A 54 7.02 6.00 -3.67
C LEU A 54 5.75 5.31 -4.20
N VAL A 55 5.53 4.05 -3.84
CA VAL A 55 4.33 3.28 -4.20
C VAL A 55 3.07 3.96 -3.66
N THR A 56 3.10 4.39 -2.40
CA THR A 56 1.95 5.03 -1.74
C THR A 56 1.64 6.39 -2.37
N ALA A 57 2.67 7.18 -2.69
CA ALA A 57 2.50 8.46 -3.38
C ALA A 57 1.94 8.28 -4.80
N LEU A 58 2.43 7.28 -5.54
CA LEU A 58 1.90 6.92 -6.86
C LEU A 58 0.43 6.47 -6.76
N GLY A 59 0.11 5.66 -5.75
CA GLY A 59 -1.24 5.22 -5.44
C GLY A 59 -2.17 6.40 -5.19
N TYR A 60 -1.76 7.32 -4.31
CA TYR A 60 -2.53 8.54 -4.02
C TYR A 60 -2.76 9.36 -5.29
N TYR A 61 -1.68 9.57 -6.07
CA TYR A 61 -1.76 10.25 -7.36
C TYR A 61 -2.76 9.59 -8.32
N SER A 62 -2.81 8.26 -8.34
CA SER A 62 -3.68 7.50 -9.25
C SER A 62 -5.17 7.60 -8.93
N ILE A 63 -5.55 7.88 -7.67
CA ILE A 63 -6.96 7.92 -7.25
C ILE A 63 -7.45 9.28 -6.72
N ARG A 64 -6.57 10.29 -6.65
CA ARG A 64 -6.93 11.63 -6.14
C ARG A 64 -7.93 12.37 -7.02
N ASN A 65 -7.92 12.14 -8.34
CA ASN A 65 -8.86 12.77 -9.26
C ASN A 65 -10.12 11.92 -9.40
N GLU A 66 -11.24 12.43 -8.89
CA GLU A 66 -12.50 11.72 -8.80
C GLU A 66 -13.23 11.57 -10.15
N GLY A 67 -12.90 12.42 -11.13
CA GLY A 67 -13.52 12.40 -12.45
C GLY A 67 -12.84 11.49 -13.47
N LEU A 68 -11.79 10.75 -13.09
CA LEU A 68 -11.08 9.86 -14.00
C LEU A 68 -11.58 8.42 -13.90
N VAL A 69 -11.65 7.75 -15.05
CA VAL A 69 -11.92 6.31 -15.15
C VAL A 69 -10.72 5.55 -14.59
N PRO A 70 -10.92 4.58 -13.68
CA PRO A 70 -9.86 4.08 -12.82
C PRO A 70 -9.17 2.81 -13.30
N MET A 71 -8.63 2.78 -14.51
CA MET A 71 -7.62 1.77 -14.84
C MET A 71 -6.60 2.34 -15.81
N GLY A 72 -5.72 3.19 -15.26
CA GLY A 72 -4.50 3.61 -15.93
C GLY A 72 -3.29 2.87 -15.37
N LEU A 73 -2.20 2.88 -16.13
CA LEU A 73 -0.90 2.30 -15.74
C LEU A 73 -0.48 2.64 -14.30
N THR A 74 -0.74 3.87 -13.84
CA THR A 74 -0.39 4.33 -12.49
C THR A 74 -1.12 3.59 -11.38
N PHE A 75 -2.39 3.21 -11.60
CA PHE A 75 -3.18 2.47 -10.62
C PHE A 75 -2.67 1.02 -10.50
N ASP A 76 -2.43 0.36 -11.63
CA ASP A 76 -1.88 -1.00 -11.64
C ASP A 76 -0.47 -1.04 -11.05
N LEU A 77 0.39 -0.07 -11.39
CA LEU A 77 1.72 0.06 -10.78
C LEU A 77 1.63 0.25 -9.27
N ALA A 78 0.68 1.06 -8.78
CA ALA A 78 0.49 1.23 -7.33
C ALA A 78 -0.03 -0.04 -6.66
N PHE A 79 -0.97 -0.76 -7.31
CA PHE A 79 -1.49 -2.02 -6.79
C PHE A 79 -0.39 -3.09 -6.69
N TYR A 80 0.30 -3.41 -7.79
CA TYR A 80 1.39 -4.39 -7.77
C TYR A 80 2.56 -3.90 -6.91
N GLY A 81 2.84 -2.60 -6.93
CA GLY A 81 3.80 -1.96 -6.03
C GLY A 81 3.47 -2.18 -4.56
N SER A 82 2.19 -2.15 -4.18
CA SER A 82 1.78 -2.38 -2.78
C SER A 82 2.04 -3.83 -2.33
N ILE A 83 1.88 -4.80 -3.24
CA ILE A 83 2.24 -6.21 -3.01
C ILE A 83 3.75 -6.34 -2.82
N VAL A 84 4.53 -5.72 -3.70
CA VAL A 84 6.00 -5.69 -3.59
C VAL A 84 6.39 -5.05 -2.25
N SER A 85 5.82 -3.92 -1.89
CA SER A 85 6.07 -3.22 -0.62
C SER A 85 5.81 -4.11 0.60
N PHE A 86 4.70 -4.86 0.61
CA PHE A 86 4.40 -5.83 1.66
C PHE A 86 5.49 -6.91 1.78
N ILE A 87 5.91 -7.48 0.65
CA ILE A 87 6.99 -8.48 0.62
C ILE A 87 8.30 -7.89 1.13
N LEU A 88 8.63 -6.66 0.72
CA LEU A 88 9.84 -5.97 1.13
C LEU A 88 9.90 -5.72 2.64
N HIS A 89 8.81 -5.28 3.27
CA HIS A 89 8.74 -5.20 4.73
C HIS A 89 8.89 -6.57 5.40
N GLY A 90 8.35 -7.64 4.79
CA GLY A 90 8.54 -9.00 5.30
C GLY A 90 10.01 -9.43 5.26
N VAL A 91 10.73 -9.08 4.19
CA VAL A 91 12.17 -9.32 4.05
C VAL A 91 12.96 -8.48 5.07
N ALA A 92 12.65 -7.19 5.22
CA ALA A 92 13.27 -6.31 6.20
C ALA A 92 13.08 -6.85 7.63
N PHE A 93 11.85 -7.22 7.98
CA PHE A 93 11.52 -7.87 9.25
C PHE A 93 12.36 -9.13 9.47
N GLY A 94 12.46 -10.01 8.47
CA GLY A 94 13.26 -11.25 8.54
C GLY A 94 14.74 -10.99 8.79
N ILE A 95 15.32 -9.98 8.13
CA ILE A 95 16.72 -9.58 8.33
C ILE A 95 16.95 -9.14 9.77
N ILE A 96 16.10 -8.25 10.30
CA ILE A 96 16.24 -7.73 11.66
C ILE A 96 16.02 -8.83 12.71
N ALA A 97 15.04 -9.72 12.50
CA ALA A 97 14.78 -10.86 13.37
C ALA A 97 15.96 -11.84 13.41
N ALA A 98 16.58 -12.12 12.26
CA ALA A 98 17.77 -12.97 12.18
C ALA A 98 18.96 -12.33 12.93
N GLU A 99 19.21 -11.03 12.73
CA GLU A 99 20.26 -10.31 13.45
C GLU A 99 20.04 -10.32 14.97
N LEU A 100 18.81 -10.12 15.42
CA LEU A 100 18.46 -10.17 16.84
C LEU A 100 18.70 -11.57 17.43
N SER A 101 18.32 -12.61 16.68
CA SER A 101 18.52 -14.01 17.07
C SER A 101 19.99 -14.37 17.18
N VAL A 102 20.82 -13.96 16.21
CA VAL A 102 22.27 -14.17 16.24
C VAL A 102 22.91 -13.45 17.42
N LYS A 103 22.54 -12.19 17.68
CA LYS A 103 23.04 -11.45 18.85
C LYS A 103 22.65 -12.14 20.15
N HIS A 104 21.42 -12.62 20.26
CA HIS A 104 20.95 -13.33 21.44
C HIS A 104 21.72 -14.64 21.66
N ALA A 105 21.91 -15.44 20.61
CA ALA A 105 22.71 -16.66 20.67
C ALA A 105 24.16 -16.39 21.11
N LEU A 106 24.77 -15.31 20.62
CA LEU A 106 26.12 -14.91 21.01
C LEU A 106 26.24 -14.50 22.47
N VAL A 107 25.24 -13.80 23.02
CA VAL A 107 25.20 -13.48 24.47
C VAL A 107 25.19 -14.76 25.30
N ILE A 108 24.38 -15.75 24.92
CA ILE A 108 24.30 -17.04 25.61
C ILE A 108 25.63 -17.79 25.54
N ILE A 109 26.24 -17.86 24.34
CA ILE A 109 27.44 -18.67 24.11
C ILE A 109 28.70 -18.03 24.69
N LYS A 110 28.86 -16.72 24.54
CA LYS A 110 30.09 -16.01 24.92
C LYS A 110 30.05 -15.37 26.30
N GLN A 111 28.88 -15.33 26.95
CA GLN A 111 28.65 -14.61 28.22
C GLN A 111 29.11 -13.13 28.17
N ASP A 112 29.22 -12.55 26.98
CA ASP A 112 29.61 -11.15 26.81
C ASP A 112 28.42 -10.24 27.04
N SER A 113 28.64 -9.14 27.79
CA SER A 113 27.68 -8.06 27.91
C SER A 113 27.66 -7.22 26.62
N LEU A 114 27.03 -7.75 25.57
CA LEU A 114 26.77 -6.99 24.35
C LEU A 114 25.78 -5.87 24.64
N THR A 115 26.00 -4.71 24.03
CA THR A 115 25.12 -3.53 24.10
C THR A 115 23.65 -3.94 23.88
N PRO A 116 22.69 -3.43 24.69
CA PRO A 116 21.29 -3.83 24.59
C PRO A 116 20.76 -3.69 23.16
N PRO A 117 20.06 -4.69 22.60
CA PRO A 117 19.57 -4.65 21.22
C PRO A 117 18.32 -3.77 21.06
N GLY A 118 18.11 -2.79 21.95
CA GLY A 118 16.89 -1.97 22.00
C GLY A 118 16.56 -1.30 20.68
N LEU A 119 17.58 -0.82 19.95
CA LEU A 119 17.39 -0.22 18.63
C LEU A 119 16.91 -1.25 17.58
N LEU A 120 17.41 -2.49 17.61
CA LEU A 120 16.95 -3.55 16.71
C LEU A 120 15.52 -4.00 17.03
N ILE A 121 15.18 -4.10 18.32
CA ILE A 121 13.81 -4.40 18.75
C ILE A 121 12.86 -3.30 18.30
N PHE A 122 13.26 -2.04 18.45
CA PHE A 122 12.50 -0.89 17.98
C PHE A 122 12.25 -0.97 16.47
N VAL A 123 13.29 -1.19 15.66
CA VAL A 123 13.13 -1.35 14.20
C VAL A 123 12.25 -2.55 13.86
N LEU A 124 12.37 -3.67 14.57
CA LEU A 124 11.54 -4.85 14.32
C LEU A 124 10.04 -4.55 14.55
N VAL A 125 9.71 -3.79 15.60
CA VAL A 125 8.33 -3.37 15.89
C VAL A 125 7.82 -2.40 14.82
N VAL A 126 8.67 -1.47 14.35
CA VAL A 126 8.34 -0.58 13.23
C VAL A 126 8.03 -1.40 11.99
N GLU A 127 8.91 -2.32 11.58
CA GLU A 127 8.70 -3.19 10.40
C GLU A 127 7.41 -4.01 10.51
N LEU A 128 7.09 -4.53 11.69
CA LEU A 128 5.85 -5.27 11.89
C LEU A 128 4.60 -4.39 11.68
N ALA A 129 4.65 -3.14 12.15
CA ALA A 129 3.58 -2.18 11.93
C ALA A 129 3.44 -1.82 10.44
N LEU A 130 4.55 -1.61 9.74
CA LEU A 130 4.54 -1.32 8.29
C LEU A 130 4.05 -2.50 7.46
N LEU A 131 4.40 -3.73 7.86
CA LEU A 131 3.92 -4.96 7.22
C LEU A 131 2.39 -5.07 7.33
N GLY A 132 1.85 -4.85 8.53
CA GLY A 132 0.40 -4.81 8.73
C GLY A 132 -0.26 -3.70 7.91
N TYR A 133 0.34 -2.51 7.90
CA TYR A 133 -0.18 -1.35 7.20
C TYR A 133 -0.21 -1.52 5.67
N THR A 134 0.87 -2.03 5.08
CA THR A 134 0.94 -2.33 3.64
C THR A 134 -0.02 -3.45 3.25
N GLY A 135 -0.22 -4.45 4.11
CA GLY A 135 -1.25 -5.49 3.90
C GLY A 135 -2.67 -4.92 3.87
N VAL A 136 -2.98 -3.93 4.70
CA VAL A 136 -4.24 -3.19 4.65
C VAL A 136 -4.36 -2.44 3.33
N ILE A 137 -3.38 -1.62 2.95
CA ILE A 137 -3.39 -0.87 1.68
C ILE A 137 -3.62 -1.81 0.48
N MET A 138 -2.88 -2.92 0.41
CA MET A 138 -3.02 -3.92 -0.64
C MET A 138 -4.46 -4.45 -0.73
N SER A 139 -5.07 -4.75 0.41
CA SER A 139 -6.46 -5.25 0.49
C SER A 139 -7.46 -4.20 -0.02
N TRP A 140 -7.24 -2.92 0.28
CA TRP A 140 -8.09 -1.83 -0.20
C TRP A 140 -7.94 -1.58 -1.69
N PHE A 141 -6.72 -1.65 -2.24
CA PHE A 141 -6.54 -1.61 -3.70
C PHE A 141 -7.24 -2.77 -4.39
N TYR A 142 -7.11 -4.00 -3.85
CA TYR A 142 -7.78 -5.17 -4.40
C TYR A 142 -9.30 -5.00 -4.45
N ARG A 143 -9.89 -4.48 -3.36
CA ARG A 143 -11.33 -4.17 -3.30
C ARG A 143 -11.74 -3.13 -4.34
N LEU A 144 -11.03 -2.00 -4.41
CA LEU A 144 -11.35 -0.93 -5.37
C LEU A 144 -11.27 -1.46 -6.80
N ARG A 145 -10.24 -2.25 -7.12
CA ARG A 145 -10.10 -2.89 -8.43
C ARG A 145 -11.26 -3.84 -8.74
N GLY A 146 -11.80 -4.53 -7.74
CA GLY A 146 -13.01 -5.35 -7.87
C GLY A 146 -14.24 -4.52 -8.21
N GLU A 147 -14.50 -3.47 -7.43
CA GLU A 147 -15.64 -2.55 -7.64
C GLU A 147 -15.62 -1.94 -9.05
N ILE A 148 -14.43 -1.56 -9.53
CA ILE A 148 -14.24 -1.00 -10.87
C ILE A 148 -14.63 -2.00 -11.95
N LYS A 149 -14.12 -3.25 -11.86
CA LYS A 149 -14.43 -4.30 -12.83
C LYS A 149 -15.91 -4.65 -12.86
N GLU A 150 -16.56 -4.66 -11.70
CA GLU A 150 -18.01 -4.87 -11.60
C GLU A 150 -18.79 -3.72 -12.23
N GLY A 151 -18.34 -2.48 -12.03
CA GLY A 151 -18.92 -1.29 -12.66
C GLY A 151 -18.81 -1.34 -14.20
N GLU A 152 -17.64 -1.68 -14.72
CA GLU A 152 -17.40 -1.83 -16.17
C GLU A 152 -18.26 -2.93 -16.79
N ALA A 153 -18.39 -4.09 -16.12
CA ALA A 153 -19.20 -5.20 -16.60
C ALA A 153 -20.69 -4.86 -16.69
N LYS A 154 -21.22 -4.11 -15.70
CA LYS A 154 -22.61 -3.63 -15.72
C LYS A 154 -22.85 -2.63 -16.84
N ALA A 155 -21.93 -1.69 -17.05
CA ALA A 155 -22.03 -0.73 -18.13
C ALA A 155 -22.04 -1.38 -19.53
N ASP A 156 -21.23 -2.42 -19.74
CA ASP A 156 -21.25 -3.19 -21.00
C ASP A 156 -22.57 -3.95 -21.20
N GLN A 157 -23.12 -4.55 -20.13
CA GLN A 157 -24.41 -5.22 -20.18
C GLN A 157 -25.54 -4.24 -20.53
N ASP A 158 -25.62 -3.11 -19.83
CA ASP A 158 -26.63 -2.07 -20.05
C ASP A 158 -26.56 -1.54 -21.49
N TYR A 159 -25.35 -1.35 -22.04
CA TYR A 159 -25.17 -0.96 -23.44
C TYR A 159 -25.71 -2.01 -24.42
N ARG A 160 -25.42 -3.30 -24.19
CA ARG A 160 -25.92 -4.40 -25.03
C ARG A 160 -27.43 -4.57 -24.98
N GLU A 161 -28.08 -4.22 -23.88
CA GLU A 161 -29.55 -4.27 -23.76
C GLU A 161 -30.24 -3.10 -24.47
N LEU A 162 -29.50 -2.02 -24.79
CA LEU A 162 -30.01 -0.82 -25.46
C LEU A 162 -29.83 -0.82 -26.99
N VAL A 163 -29.03 -1.73 -27.55
CA VAL A 163 -28.73 -1.86 -29.00
C VAL A 163 -29.45 -3.07 -29.59
#